data_AF-A0A820PSR7-F1
#
_entry.id   AF-A0A820PSR7-F1
#
_cell.length_a   1.000
_cell.length_b   1.000
_cell.length_c   1.000
_cell.angle_alpha   90.00
_cell.angle_beta   90.00
_cell.angle_gamma   90.00
#
_symmetry.space_group_name_H-M   'P 1'
#
loop_
_entity.id
_entity.type
_entity.pdbx_description
1 polymer ?
#
loop_
_entity_poly.entity_id
_entity_poly.type
_entity_poly.pdbx_seq_one_letter_code
_entity_poly.pdbx_strand_id
1 'polypeptide(L)'
;MEIERLSSILVHISSLPSSYGIGDFGPEAYKFIDFLVETRQKIWQILPITPTNSPSPYSNGTWADWPDSLRRHQSSALDDIRQQQKDRIQYHLFVQYVFHQQRFELKKYANDHHIKIVGDMPIYIDYDSVDVWAHADLFQLDENTMKPTVTADMSQKISFPSDQGAGAQLWNMPFIIGMLIMSNLVYLISG
;
A
#
# COMPACT_ATOMS: atom_id res chain seq x y z
N MET A 1 29.61 -17.34 0.71
CA MET A 1 28.64 -16.44 1.37
C MET A 1 28.26 -17.14 2.66
N GLU A 2 28.68 -16.62 3.82
CA GLU A 2 28.26 -17.16 5.11
C GLU A 2 26.79 -16.85 5.33
N ILE A 3 25.99 -17.87 5.63
CA ILE A 3 24.56 -17.71 5.93
C ILE A 3 24.46 -17.53 7.45
N GLU A 4 24.23 -16.30 7.89
CA GLU A 4 23.92 -16.01 9.29
C GLU A 4 22.54 -16.62 9.63
N ARG A 5 22.46 -17.43 10.69
CA ARG A 5 21.18 -17.98 11.15
C ARG A 5 20.36 -16.91 11.85
N LEU A 6 19.21 -16.58 11.28
CA LEU A 6 18.25 -15.62 11.83
C LEU A 6 16.94 -16.33 12.17
N SER A 7 16.26 -15.86 13.22
CA SER A 7 14.90 -16.29 13.56
C SER A 7 13.97 -15.08 13.63
N SER A 8 12.72 -15.29 13.22
CA SER A 8 11.73 -14.24 13.00
C SER A 8 10.37 -14.62 13.55
N ILE A 9 9.61 -13.62 13.97
CA ILE A 9 8.19 -13.75 14.30
C ILE A 9 7.37 -12.81 13.41
N LEU A 10 6.30 -13.35 12.81
CA LEU A 10 5.29 -12.59 12.07
C LEU A 10 4.09 -12.31 12.97
N VAL A 11 3.93 -11.05 13.36
CA VAL A 11 2.76 -10.55 14.11
C VAL A 11 2.47 -9.14 13.62
N HIS A 12 1.26 -8.87 13.15
CA HIS A 12 0.90 -7.51 12.75
C HIS A 12 0.64 -6.61 13.97
N ILE A 13 0.89 -5.30 13.83
CA ILE A 13 0.70 -4.32 14.92
C ILE A 13 -0.73 -4.36 15.46
N SER A 14 -1.73 -4.50 14.57
CA SER A 14 -3.14 -4.55 14.98
C SER A 14 -3.50 -5.73 15.88
N SER A 15 -2.68 -6.78 15.90
CA SER A 15 -2.88 -7.97 16.73
C SER A 15 -2.32 -7.83 18.15
N LEU A 16 -1.63 -6.73 18.44
CA LEU A 16 -1.12 -6.46 19.78
C LEU A 16 -2.27 -6.15 20.76
N PRO A 17 -2.16 -6.54 22.04
CA PRO A 17 -3.24 -6.42 23.02
C PRO A 17 -3.35 -5.01 23.62
N SER A 18 -3.39 -3.97 22.79
CA SER A 18 -3.53 -2.58 23.24
C SER A 18 -4.94 -2.30 23.82
N SER A 19 -5.03 -1.32 24.72
CA SER A 19 -6.24 -1.04 25.49
C SER A 19 -7.40 -0.40 24.70
N TYR A 20 -7.20 -0.02 23.44
CA TYR A 20 -8.15 0.76 22.65
C TYR A 20 -8.89 -0.05 21.57
N GLY A 21 -8.93 -1.37 21.71
CA GLY A 21 -9.69 -2.27 20.83
C GLY A 21 -8.97 -2.68 19.53
N ILE A 22 -7.82 -2.10 19.25
CA ILE A 22 -6.89 -2.52 18.19
C ILE A 22 -5.46 -2.30 18.68
N GLY A 23 -4.54 -3.18 18.28
CA GLY A 23 -3.12 -2.99 18.55
C GLY A 23 -2.56 -1.73 17.88
N ASP A 24 -1.63 -1.07 18.56
CA ASP A 24 -1.08 0.24 18.19
C ASP A 24 0.44 0.30 18.41
N PHE A 25 1.04 1.46 18.13
CA PHE A 25 2.48 1.71 18.39
C PHE A 25 2.76 2.13 19.85
N GLY A 26 1.83 1.84 20.77
CA GLY A 26 1.93 2.17 22.18
C GLY A 26 2.75 1.16 23.00
N PRO A 27 2.61 1.15 24.34
CA PRO A 27 3.45 0.36 25.24
C PRO A 27 3.52 -1.14 24.93
N GLU A 28 2.44 -1.74 24.42
CA GLU A 28 2.43 -3.16 24.08
C GLU A 28 3.36 -3.51 22.92
N ALA A 29 3.60 -2.58 21.98
CA ALA A 29 4.57 -2.78 20.90
C ALA A 29 6.03 -2.80 21.42
N TYR A 30 6.34 -1.97 22.42
CA TYR A 30 7.66 -1.96 23.06
C TYR A 30 7.89 -3.24 23.86
N LYS A 31 6.88 -3.66 24.65
CA LYS A 31 6.93 -4.96 25.35
C LYS A 31 7.10 -6.13 24.40
N PHE A 32 6.48 -6.06 23.22
CA PHE A 32 6.67 -7.10 22.20
C PHE A 32 8.11 -7.13 21.68
N ILE A 33 8.75 -5.98 21.48
CA ILE A 33 10.18 -5.91 21.13
C ILE A 33 11.03 -6.52 22.26
N ASP A 34 10.74 -6.19 23.52
CA ASP A 34 11.47 -6.75 24.67
C ASP A 34 11.34 -8.28 24.71
N PHE A 35 10.13 -8.81 24.47
CA PHE A 35 9.89 -10.24 24.32
C PHE A 35 10.73 -10.86 23.18
N LEU A 36 10.87 -10.19 22.03
CA LEU A 36 11.71 -10.67 20.94
C LEU A 36 13.18 -10.73 21.34
N VAL A 37 13.66 -9.76 22.12
CA VAL A 37 15.03 -9.75 22.67
C VAL A 37 15.22 -10.94 23.62
N GLU A 38 14.32 -11.12 24.58
CA GLU A 38 14.37 -12.20 25.58
C GLU A 38 14.37 -13.59 24.91
N THR A 39 13.56 -13.75 23.87
CA THR A 39 13.44 -14.99 23.09
C THR A 39 14.47 -15.12 21.97
N ARG A 40 15.46 -14.21 21.91
CA ARG A 40 16.58 -14.18 20.95
C ARG A 40 16.18 -14.13 19.48
N GLN A 41 15.00 -13.59 19.19
CA GLN A 41 14.60 -13.28 17.82
C GLN A 41 15.41 -12.11 17.29
N LYS A 42 15.53 -12.02 15.96
CA LYS A 42 16.27 -10.94 15.28
C LYS A 42 15.40 -10.12 14.35
N ILE A 43 14.24 -10.67 13.95
CA ILE A 43 13.34 -10.05 12.99
C ILE A 43 11.91 -10.06 13.52
N TRP A 44 11.27 -8.91 13.43
CA TRP A 44 9.82 -8.78 13.54
C TRP A 44 9.25 -8.48 12.15
N GLN A 45 8.52 -9.44 11.59
CA GLN A 45 7.83 -9.25 10.31
C GLN A 45 6.42 -8.69 10.55
N ILE A 46 6.04 -7.67 9.78
CA ILE A 46 4.70 -7.06 9.81
C ILE A 46 4.11 -7.00 8.40
N LEU A 47 2.78 -7.06 8.32
CA LEU A 47 1.99 -6.85 7.10
C LEU A 47 2.02 -5.36 6.66
N PRO A 48 1.49 -5.01 5.47
CA PRO A 48 1.46 -3.64 5.00
C PRO A 48 0.68 -2.74 5.97
N ILE A 49 1.26 -1.58 6.23
CA ILE A 49 0.69 -0.54 7.12
C ILE A 49 0.14 0.64 6.32
N THR A 50 -0.26 0.39 5.08
CA THR A 50 -1.01 1.35 4.29
C THR A 50 -2.38 1.58 4.94
N PRO A 51 -2.99 2.76 4.76
CA PRO A 51 -4.34 2.99 5.23
C PRO A 51 -5.29 1.92 4.66
N THR A 52 -5.92 1.13 5.52
CA THR A 52 -6.90 0.12 5.11
C THR A 52 -8.20 0.83 4.77
N ASN A 53 -8.61 0.79 3.50
CA ASN A 53 -9.86 1.31 2.91
C ASN A 53 -10.66 2.26 3.82
N SER A 54 -10.54 3.56 3.58
CA SER A 54 -11.66 4.45 3.85
C SER A 54 -12.44 4.57 2.55
N PRO A 55 -13.65 3.99 2.39
CA PRO A 55 -14.55 4.55 1.40
C PRO A 55 -14.64 6.04 1.74
N SER A 56 -14.36 6.90 0.77
CA SER A 56 -14.60 8.33 0.93
C SER A 56 -16.03 8.50 1.45
N PRO A 57 -16.27 9.22 2.56
CA PRO A 57 -17.63 9.48 3.03
C PRO A 57 -18.47 10.33 2.05
N TYR A 58 -17.92 10.66 0.88
CA TYR A 58 -18.54 11.50 -0.15
C TYR A 58 -18.70 10.82 -1.52
N SER A 59 -18.33 9.55 -1.73
CA SER A 59 -18.53 8.91 -3.03
C SER A 59 -18.67 7.38 -2.98
N ASN A 60 -19.79 6.88 -3.51
CA ASN A 60 -19.91 5.52 -4.04
C ASN A 60 -19.16 5.41 -5.40
N GLY A 61 -17.91 5.87 -5.45
CA GLY A 61 -17.16 6.04 -6.70
C GLY A 61 -15.68 6.29 -6.46
N THR A 62 -14.90 6.07 -7.51
CA THR A 62 -13.43 6.15 -7.54
C THR A 62 -12.95 7.54 -7.98
N TRP A 63 -11.65 7.81 -7.93
CA TRP A 63 -11.08 9.05 -8.50
C TRP A 63 -11.40 9.23 -10.01
N ALA A 64 -11.72 8.15 -10.74
CA ALA A 64 -12.11 8.24 -12.15
C ALA A 64 -13.51 8.81 -12.38
N ASP A 65 -14.33 8.89 -11.33
CA ASP A 65 -15.66 9.51 -11.35
C ASP A 65 -15.59 11.02 -11.02
N TRP A 66 -14.40 11.55 -10.70
CA TRP A 66 -14.20 12.98 -10.46
C TRP A 66 -14.34 13.82 -11.74
N PRO A 67 -14.62 15.14 -11.61
CA PRO A 67 -14.55 16.06 -12.74
C PRO A 67 -13.23 15.91 -13.51
N ASP A 68 -13.28 16.01 -14.84
CA ASP A 68 -12.13 15.74 -15.71
C ASP A 68 -10.89 16.57 -15.33
N SER A 69 -11.10 17.81 -14.88
CA SER A 69 -10.02 18.69 -14.42
C SER A 69 -9.26 18.15 -13.21
N LEU A 70 -9.94 17.51 -12.25
CA LEU A 70 -9.32 16.90 -11.08
C LEU A 70 -8.77 15.52 -11.40
N ARG A 71 -9.51 14.73 -12.17
CA ARG A 71 -9.10 13.41 -12.63
C ARG A 71 -7.79 13.46 -13.43
N ARG A 72 -7.57 14.52 -14.21
CA ARG A 72 -6.38 14.72 -15.06
C ARG A 72 -5.36 15.72 -14.49
N HIS A 73 -5.39 16.01 -13.19
CA HIS A 73 -4.38 16.85 -12.53
C HIS A 73 -4.19 18.25 -13.14
N GLN A 74 -5.27 18.89 -13.62
CA GLN A 74 -5.18 20.27 -14.07
C GLN A 74 -4.76 21.16 -12.89
N SER A 75 -3.65 21.87 -13.04
CA SER A 75 -3.01 22.62 -11.96
C SER A 75 -3.96 23.63 -11.28
N SER A 76 -4.74 24.38 -12.07
CA SER A 76 -5.71 25.35 -11.55
C SER A 76 -6.78 24.69 -10.68
N ALA A 77 -7.31 23.54 -11.10
CA ALA A 77 -8.32 22.82 -10.32
C ALA A 77 -7.76 22.25 -9.01
N LEU A 78 -6.50 21.79 -9.03
CA LEU A 78 -5.82 21.34 -7.82
C LEU A 78 -5.54 22.49 -6.85
N ASP A 79 -5.16 23.67 -7.37
CA ASP A 79 -4.93 24.85 -6.54
C ASP A 79 -6.21 25.33 -5.87
N ASP A 80 -7.33 25.34 -6.60
CA ASP A 80 -8.65 25.66 -6.06
C ASP A 80 -9.02 24.68 -4.93
N ILE A 81 -8.87 23.37 -5.15
CA ILE A 81 -9.15 22.36 -4.12
C ILE A 81 -8.23 22.49 -2.91
N ARG A 82 -6.93 22.78 -3.12
CA ARG A 82 -5.98 23.01 -2.01
C ARG A 82 -6.41 24.16 -1.12
N GLN A 83 -6.95 25.24 -1.69
CA GLN A 83 -7.48 26.35 -0.92
C GLN A 83 -8.79 25.98 -0.22
N GLN A 84 -9.73 25.35 -0.94
CA GLN A 84 -11.05 25.00 -0.42
C GLN A 84 -11.00 23.94 0.69
N GLN A 85 -10.10 22.97 0.59
CA GLN A 85 -9.98 21.82 1.49
C GLN A 85 -8.77 21.92 2.43
N LYS A 86 -8.23 23.13 2.62
CA LYS A 86 -6.99 23.36 3.37
C LYS A 86 -6.99 22.68 4.74
N ASP A 87 -8.05 22.86 5.53
CA ASP A 87 -8.14 22.31 6.89
C ASP A 87 -8.17 20.78 6.88
N ARG A 88 -8.86 20.18 5.90
CA ARG A 88 -8.92 18.72 5.73
C ARG A 88 -7.57 18.15 5.30
N ILE A 89 -6.88 18.83 4.39
CA ILE A 89 -5.52 18.47 3.97
C ILE A 89 -4.58 18.54 5.19
N GLN A 90 -4.65 19.62 5.97
CA GLN A 90 -3.86 19.78 7.18
C GLN A 90 -4.15 18.70 8.23
N TYR A 91 -5.41 18.31 8.41
CA TYR A 91 -5.78 17.20 9.27
C TYR A 91 -5.12 15.89 8.84
N HIS A 92 -5.22 15.52 7.55
CA HIS A 92 -4.60 14.30 7.06
C HIS A 92 -3.07 14.33 7.13
N LEU A 93 -2.44 15.49 6.88
CA LEU A 93 -1.01 15.69 7.09
C LEU A 93 -0.63 15.47 8.56
N PHE A 94 -1.42 15.99 9.50
CA PHE A 94 -1.19 15.79 10.92
C PHE A 94 -1.33 14.32 11.34
N VAL A 95 -2.36 13.62 10.85
CA VAL A 95 -2.53 12.18 11.12
C VAL A 95 -1.32 11.38 10.61
N GLN A 96 -0.88 11.64 9.38
CA GLN A 96 0.31 10.99 8.80
C GLN A 96 1.58 11.34 9.57
N TYR A 97 1.71 12.59 10.03
CA TYR A 97 2.82 13.02 10.87
C TYR A 97 2.86 12.23 12.18
N VAL A 98 1.75 12.15 12.92
CA VAL A 98 1.68 11.40 14.19
C VAL A 98 2.00 9.93 13.98
N PHE A 99 1.39 9.31 12.96
CA PHE A 99 1.67 7.92 12.60
C PHE A 99 3.16 7.68 12.30
N HIS A 100 3.76 8.56 11.48
CA HIS A 100 5.18 8.47 11.14
C HIS A 100 6.06 8.62 12.37
N GLN A 101 5.79 9.59 13.24
CA GLN A 101 6.53 9.80 14.48
C GLN A 101 6.50 8.57 15.38
N GLN A 102 5.31 8.04 15.69
CA GLN A 102 5.17 6.86 16.55
C GLN A 102 5.89 5.63 15.98
N ARG A 103 5.72 5.38 14.68
CA ARG A 103 6.40 4.28 14.00
C ARG A 103 7.92 4.47 13.97
N PHE A 104 8.40 5.69 13.75
CA PHE A 104 9.82 6.00 13.72
C PHE A 104 10.46 5.71 15.07
N GLU A 105 9.86 6.17 16.17
CA GLU A 105 10.34 5.91 17.53
C GLU A 105 10.34 4.41 17.86
N LEU A 106 9.27 3.68 17.52
CA LEU A 106 9.22 2.24 17.73
C LEU A 106 10.32 1.50 16.93
N LYS A 107 10.53 1.88 15.66
CA LYS A 107 11.58 1.31 14.82
C LYS A 107 12.97 1.63 15.37
N LYS A 108 13.17 2.85 15.86
CA LYS A 108 14.41 3.24 16.53
C LYS A 108 14.66 2.35 17.74
N TYR A 109 13.66 2.18 18.61
CA TYR A 109 13.76 1.31 19.78
C TYR A 109 14.10 -0.13 19.39
N ALA A 110 13.43 -0.70 18.39
CA ALA A 110 13.73 -2.04 17.86
C ALA A 110 15.20 -2.14 17.40
N ASN A 111 15.66 -1.19 16.60
CA ASN A 111 17.01 -1.19 16.06
C ASN A 111 18.08 -1.04 17.15
N ASP A 112 17.84 -0.19 18.15
CA ASP A 112 18.73 0.00 19.30
C ASP A 112 18.87 -1.30 20.12
N HIS A 113 17.86 -2.18 20.06
CA HIS A 113 17.87 -3.53 20.65
C HIS A 113 18.24 -4.65 19.66
N HIS A 114 18.80 -4.31 18.50
CA HIS A 114 19.20 -5.25 17.46
C HIS A 114 18.06 -6.11 16.87
N ILE A 115 16.82 -5.62 16.93
CA ILE A 115 15.64 -6.19 16.27
C ILE A 115 15.37 -5.44 14.96
N LYS A 116 15.31 -6.16 13.85
CA LYS A 116 14.94 -5.59 12.55
C LYS A 116 13.44 -5.73 12.33
N ILE A 117 12.75 -4.61 12.09
CA ILE A 117 11.36 -4.65 11.61
C ILE A 117 11.36 -4.74 10.09
N VAL A 118 10.77 -5.82 9.57
CA VAL A 118 10.63 -6.07 8.13
C VAL A 118 9.16 -5.92 7.75
N GLY A 119 8.88 -4.95 6.89
CA GLY A 119 7.54 -4.76 6.34
C GLY A 119 7.29 -5.63 5.12
N ASP A 120 6.02 -5.77 4.80
CA ASP A 120 5.54 -6.37 3.56
C ASP A 120 5.22 -5.25 2.53
N MET A 121 5.50 -5.52 1.27
CA MET A 121 5.27 -4.59 0.16
C MET A 121 4.43 -5.30 -0.90
N PRO A 122 3.15 -4.91 -1.07
CA PRO A 122 2.32 -5.45 -2.12
C PRO A 122 2.94 -5.21 -3.50
N ILE A 123 2.83 -6.22 -4.39
CA ILE A 123 3.31 -6.13 -5.77
C ILE A 123 2.40 -5.23 -6.62
N TYR A 124 1.10 -5.24 -6.30
CA TYR A 124 0.08 -4.44 -6.99
C TYR A 124 -0.47 -3.35 -6.07
N ILE A 125 -0.88 -2.25 -6.69
CA ILE A 125 -1.43 -1.07 -6.04
C ILE A 125 -2.92 -1.00 -6.37
N ASP A 126 -3.75 -0.59 -5.40
CA ASP A 126 -5.19 -0.47 -5.61
C ASP A 126 -5.48 0.55 -6.72
N TYR A 127 -6.46 0.25 -7.59
CA TYR A 127 -6.91 1.19 -8.62
C TYR A 127 -7.34 2.52 -8.00
N ASP A 128 -8.12 2.50 -6.92
CA ASP A 128 -8.63 3.71 -6.27
C ASP A 128 -7.62 4.27 -5.25
N SER A 129 -6.39 4.45 -5.70
CA SER A 129 -5.29 5.00 -4.90
C SER A 129 -4.79 6.33 -5.44
N VAL A 130 -4.16 7.10 -4.55
CA VAL A 130 -3.46 8.34 -4.93
C VAL A 130 -2.31 8.06 -5.90
N ASP A 131 -1.68 6.89 -5.82
CA ASP A 131 -0.55 6.50 -6.66
C ASP A 131 -0.99 6.30 -8.12
N VAL A 132 -2.09 5.59 -8.33
CA VAL A 132 -2.64 5.37 -9.69
C VAL A 132 -3.22 6.67 -10.26
N TRP A 133 -3.88 7.48 -9.43
CA TRP A 133 -4.35 8.79 -9.85
C TRP A 133 -3.16 9.68 -10.28
N ALA A 134 -2.20 9.94 -9.38
CA ALA A 134 -1.11 10.89 -9.60
C ALA A 134 -0.11 10.47 -10.69
N HIS A 135 0.01 9.16 -10.94
CA HIS A 135 0.95 8.59 -11.89
C HIS A 135 0.26 7.67 -12.89
N ALA A 136 -0.90 8.11 -13.41
CA ALA A 136 -1.70 7.35 -14.37
C ALA A 136 -0.91 6.88 -15.60
N ASP A 137 0.16 7.59 -15.98
CA ASP A 137 1.09 7.26 -17.05
C ASP A 137 1.91 5.97 -16.81
N LEU A 138 1.97 5.48 -15.57
CA LEU A 138 2.66 4.22 -15.23
C LEU A 138 1.76 2.98 -15.38
N PHE A 139 0.46 3.15 -15.64
CA PHE A 139 -0.54 2.09 -15.61
C PHE A 139 -1.28 1.93 -16.94
N GLN A 140 -1.75 0.72 -17.24
CA GLN A 140 -2.58 0.47 -18.42
C GLN A 140 -4.03 0.88 -18.18
N LEU A 141 -4.33 2.14 -18.49
CA LEU A 141 -5.64 2.76 -18.35
C LEU A 141 -6.19 3.19 -19.71
N ASP A 142 -7.51 3.21 -19.84
CA ASP A 142 -8.18 3.76 -21.02
C ASP A 142 -8.05 5.29 -21.03
N GLU A 143 -7.57 5.87 -22.12
CA GLU A 143 -7.22 7.28 -22.20
C GLU A 143 -8.39 8.24 -21.93
N ASN A 144 -9.63 7.79 -22.17
CA ASN A 144 -10.85 8.61 -22.04
C ASN A 144 -11.52 8.46 -20.68
N THR A 145 -11.68 7.22 -20.23
CA THR A 145 -12.40 6.85 -19.00
C THR A 145 -11.50 6.77 -17.79
N MET A 146 -10.18 6.63 -17.98
CA MET A 146 -9.16 6.39 -16.96
C MET A 146 -9.34 5.07 -16.20
N LYS A 147 -10.20 4.17 -16.68
CA LYS A 147 -10.45 2.85 -16.09
C LYS A 147 -9.41 1.83 -16.57
N PRO A 148 -9.10 0.78 -15.79
CA PRO A 148 -8.14 -0.24 -16.22
C PRO A 148 -8.61 -0.96 -17.48
N THR A 149 -7.76 -1.03 -18.50
CA THR A 149 -8.03 -1.82 -19.72
C THR A 149 -7.70 -3.29 -19.50
N VAL A 150 -6.78 -3.56 -18.57
CA VAL A 150 -6.37 -4.89 -18.11
C VAL A 150 -6.22 -4.88 -16.60
N THR A 151 -6.46 -6.03 -15.97
CA THR A 151 -6.41 -6.21 -14.51
C THR A 151 -5.60 -7.43 -14.13
N ALA A 152 -4.93 -7.37 -12.98
CA ALA A 152 -4.19 -8.51 -12.43
C ALA A 152 -5.11 -9.65 -11.97
N ASP A 153 -4.67 -10.88 -12.24
CA ASP A 153 -5.21 -12.11 -11.64
C ASP A 153 -4.20 -12.82 -10.73
N MET A 154 -4.67 -13.89 -10.06
CA MET A 154 -3.84 -14.75 -9.22
C MET A 154 -2.62 -15.34 -9.95
N SER A 155 -2.68 -15.50 -11.28
CA SER A 155 -1.55 -16.00 -12.05
C SER A 155 -0.50 -14.93 -12.37
N GLN A 156 -0.72 -13.70 -11.89
CA GLN A 156 0.04 -12.50 -12.23
C GLN A 156 0.07 -12.26 -13.75
N LYS A 157 -0.93 -12.78 -14.47
CA LYS A 157 -1.09 -12.59 -15.90
C LYS A 157 -2.13 -11.51 -16.16
N ILE A 158 -2.05 -10.98 -17.37
CA ILE A 158 -3.02 -10.05 -17.92
C ILE A 158 -4.37 -10.77 -17.97
N SER A 159 -5.37 -10.25 -17.25
CA SER A 159 -6.77 -10.60 -17.46
C SER A 159 -7.53 -9.40 -17.99
N PHE A 160 -8.53 -9.67 -18.80
CA PHE A 160 -9.43 -8.66 -19.31
C PHE A 160 -10.67 -8.57 -18.41
N PRO A 161 -11.29 -7.39 -18.29
CA PRO A 161 -12.55 -7.24 -17.56
C PRO A 161 -13.67 -8.18 -18.05
N SER A 162 -13.58 -8.69 -19.29
CA SER A 162 -14.48 -9.70 -19.86
C SER A 162 -14.34 -11.10 -19.27
N ASP A 163 -13.25 -11.38 -18.54
CA ASP A 163 -12.92 -12.72 -18.05
C ASP A 163 -13.65 -13.08 -16.73
N GLN A 164 -14.58 -12.22 -16.29
CA GLN A 164 -15.42 -12.46 -15.12
C GLN A 164 -16.29 -13.71 -15.31
N GLY A 165 -16.04 -14.75 -14.50
CA GLY A 165 -16.84 -15.99 -14.45
C GLY A 165 -16.06 -17.29 -14.66
N ALA A 166 -14.78 -17.24 -15.04
CA ALA A 166 -13.98 -18.44 -15.36
C ALA A 166 -13.35 -19.17 -14.16
N GLY A 167 -13.76 -18.89 -12.91
CA GLY A 167 -13.18 -19.49 -11.71
C GLY A 167 -11.80 -18.92 -11.31
N ALA A 168 -11.31 -17.89 -12.02
CA ALA A 168 -10.12 -17.14 -11.65
C ALA A 168 -10.41 -16.14 -10.52
N GLN A 169 -9.47 -15.98 -9.58
CA GLN A 169 -9.53 -14.90 -8.60
C GLN A 169 -9.03 -13.62 -9.25
N LEU A 170 -9.97 -12.78 -9.67
CA LEU A 170 -9.70 -11.47 -10.26
C LEU A 170 -9.46 -10.46 -9.13
N TRP A 171 -8.31 -9.79 -9.15
CA TRP A 171 -7.94 -8.82 -8.12
C TRP A 171 -8.30 -7.38 -8.51
N ASN A 172 -8.66 -7.15 -9.78
CA ASN A 172 -9.09 -5.84 -10.32
C ASN A 172 -8.09 -4.69 -10.13
N MET A 173 -6.82 -5.01 -9.89
CA MET A 173 -5.74 -4.03 -9.74
C MET A 173 -5.14 -3.70 -11.12
N PRO A 174 -4.80 -2.43 -11.42
CA PRO A 174 -4.26 -2.04 -12.71
C PRO A 174 -2.86 -2.62 -12.91
N PHE A 175 -2.55 -3.01 -14.14
CA PHE A 175 -1.19 -3.43 -14.50
C PHE A 175 -0.26 -2.23 -14.65
N ILE A 176 0.96 -2.38 -14.11
CA ILE A 176 2.07 -1.45 -14.30
C ILE A 176 2.70 -1.71 -15.67
N ILE A 177 2.84 -0.69 -16.51
CA ILE A 177 3.36 -0.80 -17.90
C ILE A 177 4.74 -1.46 -17.94
N GLY A 178 5.61 -1.15 -16.97
CA GLY A 178 6.96 -1.74 -16.88
C GLY A 178 6.98 -3.26 -16.63
N MET A 179 5.95 -3.82 -15.99
CA MET A 179 5.87 -5.28 -15.75
C MET A 179 5.49 -6.06 -17.01
N LEU A 180 4.76 -5.46 -17.94
CA LEU A 180 4.43 -6.07 -19.24
C LEU A 180 5.65 -6.25 -20.15
N ILE A 181 6.62 -5.33 -20.06
CA ILE A 181 7.86 -5.41 -20.84
C ILE A 181 8.68 -6.60 -20.36
N MET A 182 8.75 -6.83 -19.05
CA MET A 182 9.42 -7.99 -18.45
C MET A 182 8.72 -9.31 -18.81
N SER A 183 7.38 -9.37 -18.79
CA SER A 183 6.64 -10.58 -19.16
C SER A 183 6.81 -10.94 -20.65
N ASN A 184 6.83 -9.95 -21.55
CA ASN A 184 7.08 -10.19 -22.97
C ASN A 184 8.55 -10.52 -23.28
N LEU A 185 9.52 -9.97 -22.54
CA LEU A 185 10.93 -10.36 -22.66
C LEU A 185 11.17 -11.80 -22.20
N VAL A 186 10.55 -12.25 -21.12
CA VAL A 186 10.68 -13.66 -20.68
C VAL A 186 10.18 -14.63 -21.76
N TYR A 187 9.11 -14.29 -22.49
CA TYR A 187 8.62 -15.06 -23.63
C TYR A 187 9.57 -15.05 -24.85
N LEU A 188 10.29 -13.96 -25.09
CA LEU A 188 11.25 -13.84 -26.20
C LEU A 188 12.60 -14.53 -25.95
N ILE A 189 12.98 -14.73 -24.68
CA ILE A 189 14.25 -15.39 -24.30
C ILE A 189 14.06 -16.90 -24.11
N SER A 190 12.81 -17.38 -24.04
CA SER A 190 12.46 -18.80 -23.86
C SER A 190 11.92 -19.46 -25.14
N GLY A 191 12.04 -18.81 -26.30
CA GLY A 191 11.75 -19.35 -27.64
C GLY A 191 13.01 -19.72 -28.41
#